data_AF-C1BEQ8-F1
#
_entry.id   AF-C1BEQ8-F1
#
_cell.length_a   1.000
_cell.length_b   1.000
_cell.length_c   1.000
_cell.angle_alpha   90.00
_cell.angle_beta   90.00
_cell.angle_gamma   90.00
#
_symmetry.space_group_name_H-M   'P 1'
#
loop_
_entity.id
_entity.type
_entity.pdbx_description
1 polymer ?
#
loop_
_entity_poly.entity_id
_entity_poly.type
_entity_poly.pdbx_seq_one_letter_code
_entity_poly.pdbx_strand_id
1 'polypeptide(L)' 'MAQWFQLQKIDSKYLEQLDQLYDDTFPMEIRQYLSEWIESHDW' A
#
# COMPACT_ATOMS: atom_id res chain seq x y z
N MET A 1 -7.20 -11.53 3.81
CA MET A 1 -6.84 -10.22 4.41
C MET A 1 -5.67 -9.70 3.60
N ALA A 2 -5.89 -8.63 2.84
CA ALA A 2 -4.84 -8.07 2.00
C ALA A 2 -3.60 -7.71 2.84
N GLN A 3 -2.42 -8.02 2.33
CA GLN A 3 -1.12 -7.62 2.87
C GLN A 3 -1.04 -6.10 3.11
N TRP A 4 -1.76 -5.32 2.31
CA TRP A 4 -1.96 -3.88 2.53
C TRP A 4 -2.50 -3.52 3.93
N PHE A 5 -3.44 -4.29 4.47
CA PHE A 5 -3.98 -4.05 5.83
C PHE A 5 -2.96 -4.34 6.94
N GLN A 6 -1.97 -5.19 6.68
CA GLN A 6 -0.86 -5.42 7.61
C GLN A 6 0.15 -4.26 7.52
N LEU A 7 0.39 -3.74 6.32
CA LEU A 7 1.22 -2.54 6.11
C LEU A 7 0.65 -1.28 6.77
N GLN A 8 -0.66 -1.17 6.95
CA GLN A 8 -1.25 -0.06 7.72
C GLN A 8 -1.03 -0.17 9.23
N LYS A 9 -0.62 -1.35 9.74
CA LYS A 9 -0.43 -1.61 11.18
C LYS A 9 1.03 -1.62 11.63
N ILE A 10 1.97 -1.48 10.70
CA ILE A 10 3.41 -1.40 11.03
C ILE A 10 3.80 0.00 11.49
N ASP A 11 4.99 0.10 12.08
CA ASP A 11 5.54 1.35 12.60
C ASP A 11 5.44 2.51 11.62
N SER A 12 5.13 3.70 12.15
CA SER A 12 4.97 4.94 11.40
C SER A 12 6.18 5.28 10.52
N LYS A 13 7.39 4.87 10.93
CA LYS A 13 8.62 5.06 10.13
C LYS A 13 8.55 4.38 8.76
N TYR A 14 7.87 3.24 8.66
CA TYR A 14 7.70 2.51 7.41
C TYR A 14 6.55 3.08 6.59
N LEU A 15 5.52 3.60 7.26
CA LEU A 15 4.44 4.33 6.61
C LEU A 15 4.97 5.61 5.94
N GLU A 16 5.87 6.36 6.58
CA GLU A 16 6.52 7.53 5.96
C GLU A 16 7.35 7.16 4.73
N GLN A 17 8.08 6.04 4.76
CA GLN A 17 8.80 5.53 3.59
C GLN A 17 7.85 5.10 2.47
N LEU A 18 6.70 4.54 2.83
CA LEU A 18 5.63 4.18 1.90
C LEU A 18 5.02 5.43 1.27
N ASP A 19 4.73 6.44 2.08
CA ASP A 19 4.16 7.74 1.68
C ASP A 19 5.08 8.44 0.67
N GLN A 20 6.40 8.40 0.90
CA GLN A 20 7.38 8.87 -0.08
C GLN A 20 7.40 8.07 -1.39
N LEU A 21 7.00 6.81 -1.38
CA LEU A 21 6.95 5.95 -2.56
C LEU A 21 5.64 6.14 -3.35
N TYR A 22 4.56 6.48 -2.65
CA TYR A 22 3.25 6.79 -3.20
C TYR A 22 3.16 8.30 -3.50
N ASP A 23 3.93 8.77 -4.49
CA ASP A 23 3.80 10.12 -5.04
C ASP A 23 2.43 10.34 -5.74
N ASP A 24 2.10 11.59 -6.13
CA ASP A 24 0.82 12.02 -6.77
C ASP A 24 0.27 11.08 -7.86
N THR A 25 1.14 10.30 -8.51
CA THR A 25 0.80 9.27 -9.48
C THR A 25 0.07 8.03 -8.93
N PHE A 26 0.17 7.70 -7.65
CA PHE A 26 -0.42 6.49 -7.10
C PHE A 26 -0.98 6.67 -5.66
N PRO A 27 -2.24 7.08 -5.52
CA PRO A 27 -2.86 7.35 -4.23
C PRO A 27 -2.99 6.09 -3.36
N MET A 28 -2.79 6.24 -2.05
CA MET A 28 -3.05 5.15 -1.08
C MET A 28 -4.47 4.58 -1.18
N GLU A 29 -5.45 5.40 -1.52
CA GLU A 29 -6.84 4.94 -1.73
C GLU A 29 -6.94 3.97 -2.90
N ILE A 30 -6.23 4.24 -4.01
CA ILE A 30 -6.17 3.32 -5.16
C ILE A 30 -5.45 2.04 -4.75
N ARG A 31 -4.34 2.14 -4.01
CA ARG A 31 -3.62 0.97 -3.50
C ARG A 31 -4.47 0.10 -2.56
N GLN A 32 -5.31 0.72 -1.74
CA GLN A 32 -6.26 0.03 -0.87
C GLN A 32 -7.36 -0.65 -1.69
N TYR A 33 -7.94 0.04 -2.66
CA TYR A 33 -9.01 -0.47 -3.50
C TYR A 33 -8.54 -1.61 -4.42
N LEU A 34 -7.34 -1.48 -4.97
CA LEU A 34 -6.68 -2.49 -5.80
C LEU A 34 -5.84 -3.48 -4.97
N SER A 35 -5.97 -3.48 -3.63
CA SER A 35 -5.06 -4.27 -2.79
C SER A 35 -5.09 -5.76 -3.11
N GLU A 36 -6.30 -6.32 -3.26
CA GLU A 36 -6.51 -7.70 -3.67
C GLU A 36 -6.07 -7.96 -5.13
N TRP A 37 -6.24 -6.99 -6.02
CA TRP A 37 -5.86 -7.12 -7.44
C TRP A 37 -4.35 -7.12 -7.66
N ILE A 38 -3.64 -6.25 -6.93
CA ILE A 38 -2.17 -6.17 -6.91
C ILE A 38 -1.60 -7.45 -6.31
N GLU A 39 -2.17 -7.92 -5.20
CA GLU A 39 -1.73 -9.15 -4.54
C GLU A 39 -2.08 -10.42 -5.33
N SER A 40 -3.04 -10.34 -6.26
CA SER A 40 -3.38 -11.42 -7.19
C SER A 40 -2.50 -11.45 -8.45
N HIS A 41 -1.64 -10.45 -8.66
CA HIS A 41 -0.71 -10.41 -9.79
C HIS A 41 0.71 -10.78 -9.32
N ASP A 42 1.40 -11.61 -10.10
CA ASP A 42 2.84 -11.85 -9.97
C ASP A 42 3.59 -10.66 -10.60
N TRP A 43 3.97 -9.68 -9.76
CA TRP A 43 4.76 -8.50 -10.15
C TRP A 43 6.26 -8.73 -10.02
#